data_AF-X1DUM4-F1
#
_entry.id   AF-X1DUM4-F1
#
_cell.length_a   1.000
_cell.length_b   1.000
_cell.length_c   1.000
_cell.angle_alpha   90.00
_cell.angle_beta   90.00
_cell.angle_gamma   90.00
#
_symmetry.space_group_name_H-M   'P 1'
#
loop_
_entity.id
_entity.type
_entity.pdbx_description
1 polymer ?
#
loop_
_entity_poly.entity_id
_entity_poly.type
_entity_poly.pdbx_seq_one_letter_code
_entity_poly.pdbx_strand_id
1 'polypeptide(L)'
;MKNSAVRLTFLGGVNEVGGNKVLLEDFNYGVKIFLDFGINIKDFNKNFERYEEPSSVKDLIKLRLLPNAEHLSIENLYTNYEASKSQEYNDLETNVDGILITHPHRDHFYGLSFINRNIPVYTGVFTQKIISAYYNCSKVSISNNYGGLEWKLFRTGDVLNIKGLKIIPVHVDHSIPAAYGFVIKTSNGIVVYTGDFRMHGPLSAMTQDFLHEITNKGLDKIDVLICEGTHIHRGAIESENNVEKI
;
A
#
# COMPACT_ATOMS: atom_id res chain seq x y z
N MET A 1 -24.37 12.15 18.25
CA MET A 1 -23.53 11.23 17.44
C MET A 1 -22.10 11.40 17.92
N LYS A 2 -21.42 10.36 18.41
CA LYS A 2 -19.98 10.47 18.70
C LYS A 2 -19.28 10.68 17.37
N ASN A 3 -18.69 11.85 17.13
CA ASN A 3 -17.74 11.99 16.02
C ASN A 3 -16.64 10.96 16.24
N SER A 4 -16.50 10.00 15.33
CA SER A 4 -15.43 9.02 15.38
C SER A 4 -14.10 9.74 15.20
N ALA A 5 -13.21 9.67 16.18
CA ALA A 5 -11.89 10.30 16.13
C ALA A 5 -11.00 9.74 15.01
N VAL A 6 -11.22 8.47 14.64
CA VAL A 6 -10.49 7.76 13.60
C VAL A 6 -11.50 7.07 12.68
N ARG A 7 -11.26 7.11 11.36
CA ARG A 7 -12.06 6.45 10.33
C ARG A 7 -11.16 5.62 9.42
N LEU A 8 -11.61 4.40 9.12
CA LEU A 8 -11.01 3.52 8.13
C LEU A 8 -12.01 3.35 6.99
N THR A 9 -11.59 3.65 5.76
CA THR A 9 -12.40 3.52 4.55
C THR A 9 -11.70 2.55 3.61
N PHE A 10 -12.34 1.42 3.32
CA PHE A 10 -11.82 0.40 2.43
C PHE A 10 -12.23 0.70 0.98
N LEU A 11 -11.26 0.99 0.13
CA LEU A 11 -11.45 1.47 -1.24
C LEU A 11 -11.07 0.43 -2.30
N GLY A 12 -10.46 -0.66 -1.88
CA GLY A 12 -10.11 -1.83 -2.69
C GLY A 12 -9.55 -2.95 -1.81
N GLY A 13 -9.54 -4.18 -2.32
CA GLY A 13 -9.16 -5.37 -1.56
C GLY A 13 -10.27 -5.96 -0.68
N VAL A 14 -11.53 -5.54 -0.88
CA VAL A 14 -12.70 -6.09 -0.16
C VAL A 14 -13.60 -6.86 -1.12
N ASN A 15 -13.86 -8.13 -0.81
CA ASN A 15 -14.57 -9.08 -1.70
C ASN A 15 -13.88 -9.30 -3.05
N GLU A 16 -12.57 -9.05 -3.12
CA GLU A 16 -11.70 -9.24 -4.28
C GLU A 16 -10.29 -9.64 -3.82
N VAL A 17 -9.43 -10.03 -4.76
CA VAL A 17 -8.01 -10.31 -4.49
C VAL A 17 -7.15 -9.26 -5.19
N GLY A 18 -6.36 -8.53 -4.40
CA GLY A 18 -5.50 -7.45 -4.87
C GLY A 18 -6.23 -6.12 -5.05
N GLY A 19 -5.48 -5.07 -5.40
CA GLY A 19 -6.00 -3.72 -5.50
C GLY A 19 -6.15 -3.06 -4.13
N ASN A 20 -5.29 -3.43 -3.18
CA ASN A 20 -5.37 -2.99 -1.79
C ASN A 20 -5.22 -1.47 -1.68
N LYS A 21 -6.23 -0.85 -1.06
CA LYS A 21 -6.31 0.59 -0.80
C LYS A 21 -7.18 0.82 0.42
N VAL A 22 -6.56 1.18 1.55
CA VAL A 22 -7.30 1.56 2.75
C VAL A 22 -6.95 2.98 3.13
N LEU A 23 -7.95 3.86 3.21
CA LEU A 23 -7.78 5.22 3.69
C LEU A 23 -7.97 5.24 5.21
N LEU A 24 -6.95 5.69 5.93
CA LEU A 24 -7.00 5.94 7.37
C LEU A 24 -6.98 7.45 7.60
N GLU A 25 -8.01 7.92 8.30
CA GLU A 25 -8.15 9.31 8.71
C GLU A 25 -8.21 9.38 10.23
N ASP A 26 -7.35 10.22 10.81
CA ASP A 26 -7.40 10.55 12.24
C ASP A 26 -7.68 12.05 12.38
N PHE A 27 -8.91 12.37 12.76
CA PHE A 27 -9.43 13.73 12.79
C PHE A 27 -8.88 14.55 13.96
N ASN A 28 -8.38 13.90 15.02
CA ASN A 28 -7.74 14.62 16.12
C ASN A 28 -6.35 15.13 15.72
N TYR A 29 -5.63 14.34 14.92
CA TYR A 29 -4.34 14.73 14.35
C TYR A 29 -4.46 15.52 13.04
N GLY A 30 -5.64 15.50 12.41
CA GLY A 30 -5.85 16.13 11.10
C GLY A 30 -4.98 15.47 10.02
N VAL A 31 -4.85 14.14 10.08
CA VAL A 31 -3.98 13.34 9.20
C VAL A 31 -4.81 12.40 8.34
N LYS A 32 -4.45 12.29 7.06
CA LYS A 32 -5.00 11.32 6.10
C LYS A 32 -3.87 10.55 5.43
N ILE A 33 -3.87 9.24 5.58
CA ILE A 33 -2.90 8.37 4.90
C ILE A 33 -3.57 7.20 4.20
N PHE A 34 -2.93 6.69 3.16
CA PHE A 34 -3.31 5.42 2.54
C PHE A 34 -2.40 4.29 3.01
N LEU A 35 -3.00 3.11 3.21
CA LEU A 35 -2.33 1.83 3.36
C LEU A 35 -2.46 1.09 2.03
N ASP A 36 -1.31 0.93 1.38
CA ASP A 36 -1.15 0.54 -0.01
C ASP A 36 -1.93 1.41 -1.01
N PHE A 37 -1.52 1.33 -2.27
CA PHE A 37 -2.21 1.99 -3.37
C PHE A 37 -2.04 1.19 -4.66
N GLY A 38 -2.57 -0.02 -4.66
CA GLY A 38 -2.44 -0.94 -5.79
C GLY A 38 -3.65 -1.01 -6.71
N ILE A 39 -3.54 -1.81 -7.76
CA ILE A 39 -4.64 -2.03 -8.72
C ILE A 39 -4.99 -3.52 -8.78
N ASN A 40 -6.28 -3.84 -8.90
CA ASN A 40 -6.72 -5.21 -9.14
C ASN A 40 -6.23 -5.64 -10.53
N ILE A 41 -5.21 -6.49 -10.57
CA ILE A 41 -4.51 -6.88 -11.81
C ILE A 41 -5.41 -7.71 -12.73
N LYS A 42 -6.30 -8.53 -12.16
CA LYS A 42 -7.23 -9.34 -12.93
C LYS A 42 -8.19 -8.45 -13.71
N ASP A 43 -8.75 -7.43 -13.06
CA ASP A 43 -9.67 -6.52 -13.73
C ASP A 43 -8.97 -5.52 -14.63
N PHE A 44 -7.74 -5.10 -14.29
CA PHE A 44 -6.89 -4.33 -15.20
C PHE A 44 -6.64 -5.08 -16.51
N ASN A 45 -6.17 -6.34 -16.45
CA ASN A 45 -5.85 -7.14 -17.63
C ASN A 45 -7.08 -7.55 -18.46
N LYS A 46 -8.30 -7.48 -17.90
CA LYS A 46 -9.54 -7.71 -18.67
C LYS A 46 -9.92 -6.49 -19.52
N ASN A 47 -9.60 -5.29 -19.05
CA ASN A 47 -10.00 -4.04 -19.68
C ASN A 47 -8.91 -3.45 -20.57
N PHE A 48 -7.65 -3.87 -20.37
CA PHE A 48 -6.50 -3.42 -21.14
C PHE A 48 -5.75 -4.67 -21.64
N GLU A 49 -5.76 -4.89 -22.95
CA GLU A 49 -4.92 -5.93 -23.55
C GLU A 49 -3.42 -5.63 -23.31
N ARG A 50 -2.54 -6.61 -23.61
CA ARG A 50 -1.10 -6.56 -23.32
C ARG A 50 -0.35 -5.33 -23.90
N TYR A 51 -1.00 -4.57 -24.79
CA TYR A 51 -0.46 -3.36 -25.43
C TYR A 51 -1.41 -2.16 -25.37
N GLU A 52 -2.57 -2.29 -24.73
CA GLU A 52 -3.48 -1.18 -24.49
C GLU A 52 -3.18 -0.58 -23.12
N GLU A 53 -3.26 0.74 -23.02
CA GLU A 53 -3.00 1.48 -21.80
C GLU A 53 -4.22 2.36 -21.50
N PRO A 54 -4.55 2.60 -20.22
CA PRO A 54 -5.57 3.57 -19.87
C PRO A 54 -5.22 4.93 -20.46
N SER A 55 -6.18 5.56 -21.15
CA SER A 55 -5.94 6.87 -21.75
C SER A 55 -5.89 7.99 -20.70
N SER A 56 -6.52 7.76 -19.54
CA SER A 56 -6.59 8.72 -18.45
C SER A 56 -6.91 8.05 -17.10
N VAL A 57 -6.67 8.79 -16.01
CA VAL A 57 -7.14 8.43 -14.66
C VAL A 57 -8.66 8.29 -14.61
N LYS A 58 -9.40 9.09 -15.38
CA LYS A 58 -10.88 9.06 -15.43
C LYS A 58 -11.40 7.70 -15.90
N ASP A 59 -10.70 7.03 -16.80
CA ASP A 59 -11.07 5.70 -17.27
C ASP A 59 -10.90 4.66 -16.17
N LEU A 60 -9.79 4.74 -15.42
CA LEU A 60 -9.53 3.86 -14.29
C LEU A 60 -10.56 4.02 -13.17
N ILE A 61 -11.03 5.25 -12.91
CA ILE A 61 -12.12 5.51 -11.95
C ILE A 61 -13.43 4.89 -12.44
N LYS A 62 -13.79 5.06 -13.72
CA LYS A 62 -15.00 4.44 -14.31
C LYS A 62 -14.98 2.92 -14.21
N LEU A 63 -13.81 2.32 -14.42
CA LEU A 63 -13.58 0.88 -14.30
C LEU A 63 -13.43 0.40 -12.85
N ARG A 64 -13.54 1.29 -11.86
CA ARG A 64 -13.39 1.01 -10.43
C ARG A 64 -12.01 0.46 -10.04
N LEU A 65 -10.98 0.73 -10.84
CA LEU A 65 -9.60 0.34 -10.56
C LEU A 65 -8.92 1.35 -9.62
N LEU A 66 -9.37 2.61 -9.66
CA LEU A 66 -8.94 3.70 -8.79
C LEU A 66 -10.14 4.36 -8.08
N PRO A 67 -10.00 4.82 -6.83
CA PRO A 67 -11.10 5.43 -6.07
C PRO A 67 -11.51 6.78 -6.66
N ASN A 68 -12.80 7.12 -6.59
CA ASN A 68 -13.25 8.46 -6.90
C ASN A 68 -12.98 9.40 -5.71
N ALA A 69 -11.98 10.27 -5.84
CA ALA A 69 -11.57 11.22 -4.79
C ALA A 69 -12.66 12.24 -4.43
N GLU A 70 -13.56 12.58 -5.37
CA GLU A 70 -14.65 13.55 -5.14
C GLU A 70 -15.59 13.12 -4.02
N HIS A 71 -15.72 11.82 -3.79
CA HIS A 71 -16.56 11.27 -2.72
C HIS A 71 -15.84 11.09 -1.38
N LEU A 72 -14.53 11.39 -1.30
CA LEU A 72 -13.68 11.07 -0.16
C LEU A 72 -13.15 12.29 0.62
N SER A 73 -13.64 13.50 0.33
CA SER A 73 -13.08 14.74 0.90
C SER A 73 -11.55 14.83 0.70
N ILE A 74 -11.06 14.26 -0.40
CA ILE A 74 -9.65 14.28 -0.80
C ILE A 74 -9.49 15.30 -1.92
N GLU A 75 -8.51 16.18 -1.77
CA GLU A 75 -8.17 17.20 -2.75
C GLU A 75 -6.97 16.74 -3.56
N ASN A 76 -7.07 16.83 -4.89
CA ASN A 76 -5.97 16.61 -5.82
C ASN A 76 -5.22 15.27 -5.61
N LEU A 77 -5.94 14.16 -5.46
CA LEU A 77 -5.34 12.82 -5.25
C LEU A 77 -4.45 12.38 -6.42
N TYR A 78 -4.85 12.74 -7.64
CA TYR A 78 -4.24 12.25 -8.85
C TYR A 78 -3.43 13.34 -9.55
N THR A 79 -2.32 12.93 -10.15
CA THR A 79 -1.53 13.78 -11.03
C THR A 79 -2.18 13.88 -12.41
N ASN A 80 -1.98 15.00 -13.08
CA ASN A 80 -2.50 15.27 -14.43
C ASN A 80 -1.38 15.26 -15.48
N TYR A 81 -0.57 14.20 -15.50
CA TYR A 81 0.56 14.10 -16.41
C TYR A 81 0.24 13.27 -17.67
N GLU A 82 0.81 13.69 -18.80
CA GLU A 82 0.89 12.88 -20.03
C GLU A 82 2.21 12.12 -20.08
N ALA A 83 2.24 10.84 -20.42
CA ALA A 83 3.46 10.02 -20.36
C ALA A 83 4.58 10.51 -21.30
N SER A 84 5.47 11.38 -20.81
CA SER A 84 6.63 11.92 -21.53
C SER A 84 7.91 11.77 -20.70
N LYS A 85 9.04 11.48 -21.37
CA LYS A 85 10.35 11.25 -20.72
C LYS A 85 11.03 12.52 -20.19
N SER A 86 10.54 13.70 -20.55
CA SER A 86 11.13 15.01 -20.20
C SER A 86 10.13 15.90 -19.47
N GLN A 87 9.48 15.34 -18.46
CA GLN A 87 8.31 15.94 -17.83
C GLN A 87 8.63 16.65 -16.52
N GLU A 88 8.12 17.88 -16.40
CA GLU A 88 8.01 18.59 -15.13
C GLU A 88 6.72 18.19 -14.42
N TYR A 89 6.80 18.01 -13.10
CA TYR A 89 5.66 17.70 -12.25
C TYR A 89 5.25 18.95 -11.50
N ASN A 90 4.12 19.54 -11.88
CA ASN A 90 3.56 20.75 -11.27
C ASN A 90 2.15 20.46 -10.74
N ASP A 91 2.04 19.41 -9.91
CA ASP A 91 0.76 19.03 -9.32
C ASP A 91 0.32 20.06 -8.27
N LEU A 92 -1.00 20.17 -8.09
CA LEU A 92 -1.59 21.04 -7.07
C LEU A 92 -1.36 20.49 -5.67
N GLU A 93 -1.43 21.34 -4.66
CA GLU A 93 -1.39 20.93 -3.25
C GLU A 93 -2.53 19.95 -2.92
N THR A 94 -2.23 18.99 -2.05
CA THR A 94 -3.15 17.91 -1.66
C THR A 94 -3.31 17.87 -0.15
N ASN A 95 -4.41 17.28 0.31
CA ASN A 95 -4.68 17.10 1.73
C ASN A 95 -4.41 15.66 2.21
N VAL A 96 -3.63 14.89 1.44
CA VAL A 96 -3.14 13.55 1.77
C VAL A 96 -1.71 13.64 2.28
N ASP A 97 -1.47 13.10 3.47
CA ASP A 97 -0.19 13.25 4.19
C ASP A 97 0.81 12.13 3.91
N GLY A 98 0.34 11.05 3.29
CA GLY A 98 1.24 10.03 2.77
C GLY A 98 0.56 8.74 2.34
N ILE A 99 1.33 7.92 1.65
CA ILE A 99 0.94 6.56 1.25
C ILE A 99 1.99 5.60 1.78
N LEU A 100 1.58 4.64 2.62
CA LEU A 100 2.42 3.56 3.10
C LEU A 100 2.32 2.39 2.11
N ILE A 101 3.46 1.92 1.59
CA ILE A 101 3.53 0.72 0.75
C ILE A 101 4.18 -0.41 1.52
N THR A 102 3.44 -1.50 1.67
CA THR A 102 3.89 -2.71 2.38
C THR A 102 4.96 -3.44 1.61
N HIS A 103 4.74 -3.72 0.32
CA HIS A 103 5.62 -4.57 -0.48
C HIS A 103 5.46 -4.33 -2.01
N PRO A 104 6.40 -4.80 -2.84
CA PRO A 104 6.45 -4.47 -4.27
C PRO A 104 5.67 -5.45 -5.16
N HIS A 105 4.50 -5.93 -4.75
CA HIS A 105 3.56 -6.53 -5.69
C HIS A 105 2.66 -5.47 -6.32
N ARG A 106 2.32 -5.65 -7.60
CA ARG A 106 1.58 -4.63 -8.39
C ARG A 106 0.23 -4.30 -7.78
N ASP A 107 -0.43 -5.26 -7.16
CA ASP A 107 -1.69 -5.08 -6.47
C ASP A 107 -1.59 -4.30 -5.14
N HIS A 108 -0.40 -3.84 -4.75
CA HIS A 108 -0.12 -2.94 -3.62
C HIS A 108 0.47 -1.58 -4.02
N PHE A 109 1.23 -1.45 -5.11
CA PHE A 109 1.88 -0.18 -5.47
C PHE A 109 1.53 0.37 -6.86
N TYR A 110 0.92 -0.43 -7.76
CA TYR A 110 0.83 -0.05 -9.18
C TYR A 110 -0.02 1.21 -9.41
N GLY A 111 -0.96 1.51 -8.52
CA GLY A 111 -1.76 2.74 -8.57
C GLY A 111 -0.95 4.02 -8.29
N LEU A 112 0.24 3.93 -7.69
CA LEU A 112 1.14 5.07 -7.48
C LEU A 112 1.51 5.79 -8.78
N SER A 113 1.42 5.09 -9.92
CA SER A 113 1.69 5.71 -11.22
C SER A 113 0.83 6.95 -11.47
N PHE A 114 -0.36 7.00 -10.87
CA PHE A 114 -1.37 8.04 -11.08
C PHE A 114 -1.49 9.04 -9.93
N ILE A 115 -0.72 8.88 -8.85
CA ILE A 115 -0.80 9.69 -7.64
C ILE A 115 -0.09 11.04 -7.79
N ASN A 116 -0.68 12.08 -7.23
CA ASN A 116 -0.09 13.41 -7.13
C ASN A 116 1.33 13.35 -6.51
N ARG A 117 2.31 13.97 -7.17
CA ARG A 117 3.73 13.91 -6.80
C ARG A 117 4.08 14.65 -5.51
N ASN A 118 3.20 15.53 -5.02
CA ASN A 118 3.33 16.20 -3.73
C ASN A 118 2.96 15.28 -2.55
N ILE A 119 2.42 14.07 -2.80
CA ILE A 119 2.08 13.11 -1.74
C ILE A 119 3.34 12.29 -1.38
N PRO A 120 3.82 12.33 -0.12
CA PRO A 120 4.97 11.52 0.28
C PRO A 120 4.65 10.03 0.28
N VAL A 121 5.51 9.23 -0.34
CA VAL A 121 5.35 7.76 -0.39
C VAL A 121 6.34 7.11 0.59
N TYR A 122 5.80 6.50 1.63
CA TYR A 122 6.56 5.81 2.67
C TYR A 122 6.69 4.33 2.31
N THR A 123 7.92 3.82 2.19
CA THR A 123 8.13 2.40 1.90
C THR A 123 9.49 1.88 2.38
N GLY A 124 9.63 0.55 2.47
CA GLY A 124 10.88 -0.10 2.80
C GLY A 124 11.96 0.20 1.76
N VAL A 125 13.22 0.34 2.20
CA VAL A 125 14.36 0.64 1.29
C VAL A 125 14.43 -0.31 0.10
N PHE A 126 14.20 -1.61 0.32
CA PHE A 126 14.32 -2.61 -0.73
C PHE A 126 13.07 -2.70 -1.62
N THR A 127 11.89 -2.43 -1.06
CA THR A 127 10.63 -2.24 -1.81
C THR A 127 10.78 -1.13 -2.84
N GLN A 128 11.29 0.04 -2.43
CA GLN A 128 11.53 1.15 -3.36
C GLN A 128 12.54 0.80 -4.46
N LYS A 129 13.58 0.03 -4.14
CA LYS A 129 14.57 -0.44 -5.13
C LYS A 129 13.94 -1.37 -6.16
N ILE A 130 13.08 -2.29 -5.74
CA ILE A 130 12.36 -3.20 -6.66
C ILE A 130 11.43 -2.39 -7.57
N ILE A 131 10.64 -1.46 -7.01
CA ILE A 131 9.76 -0.59 -7.80
C ILE A 131 10.57 0.22 -8.81
N SER A 132 11.72 0.77 -8.39
CA SER A 132 12.62 1.54 -9.27
C SER A 132 13.24 0.67 -10.37
N ALA A 133 13.64 -0.56 -10.06
CA ALA A 133 14.15 -1.50 -11.05
C ALA A 133 13.06 -1.86 -12.07
N TYR A 134 11.84 -2.15 -11.59
CA TYR A 134 10.69 -2.42 -12.45
C TYR A 134 10.39 -1.24 -13.38
N TYR A 135 10.40 -0.02 -12.86
CA TYR A 135 10.23 1.21 -13.62
C TYR A 135 11.27 1.34 -14.74
N ASN A 136 12.55 1.20 -14.40
CA ASN A 136 13.67 1.43 -15.31
C ASN A 136 13.81 0.34 -16.40
N CYS A 137 13.40 -0.90 -16.10
CA CYS A 137 13.47 -2.02 -17.03
C CYS A 137 12.23 -2.15 -17.93
N SER A 138 11.14 -1.46 -17.59
CA SER A 138 9.88 -1.52 -18.33
C SER A 138 9.77 -0.37 -19.33
N LYS A 139 8.87 -0.52 -20.31
CA LYS A 139 8.54 0.60 -21.19
C LYS A 139 7.90 1.72 -20.37
N VAL A 140 8.25 2.97 -20.70
CA VAL A 140 7.58 4.15 -20.13
C VAL A 140 6.13 4.13 -20.60
N SER A 141 5.20 4.13 -19.67
CA SER A 141 3.77 4.24 -19.93
C SER A 141 3.10 4.99 -18.78
N ILE A 142 1.85 5.41 -19.00
CA ILE A 142 1.05 6.09 -17.98
C ILE A 142 0.71 5.17 -16.79
N SER A 143 0.70 3.85 -16.98
CA SER A 143 0.52 2.90 -15.88
C SER A 143 1.81 2.50 -15.17
N ASN A 144 2.97 2.94 -15.69
CA ASN A 144 4.28 2.63 -15.16
C ASN A 144 5.20 3.87 -15.16
N ASN A 145 4.76 4.95 -14.51
CA ASN A 145 5.59 6.12 -14.24
C ASN A 145 5.59 6.43 -12.75
N TYR A 146 6.73 6.19 -12.10
CA TYR A 146 6.96 6.50 -10.70
C TYR A 146 7.97 7.65 -10.50
N GLY A 147 8.30 8.35 -11.58
CA GLY A 147 9.15 9.55 -11.54
C GLY A 147 8.46 10.70 -10.81
N GLY A 148 9.26 11.52 -10.12
CA GLY A 148 8.77 12.68 -9.38
C GLY A 148 8.15 12.38 -8.01
N LEU A 149 7.89 11.11 -7.68
CA LEU A 149 7.38 10.74 -6.34
C LEU A 149 8.40 11.08 -5.25
N GLU A 150 7.93 11.68 -4.16
CA GLU A 150 8.72 11.92 -2.96
C GLU A 150 8.81 10.66 -2.10
N TRP A 151 9.91 9.90 -2.23
CA TRP A 151 10.12 8.68 -1.46
C TRP A 151 10.64 8.95 -0.03
N LYS A 152 9.93 8.44 0.97
CA LYS A 152 10.34 8.40 2.38
C LYS A 152 10.66 6.96 2.78
N LEU A 153 11.94 6.65 2.92
CA LEU A 153 12.39 5.28 3.11
C LEU A 153 12.45 4.89 4.58
N PHE A 154 12.14 3.62 4.88
CA PHE A 154 12.24 3.07 6.23
C PHE A 154 12.80 1.64 6.26
N ARG A 155 13.09 1.16 7.46
CA ARG A 155 13.47 -0.22 7.81
C ARG A 155 12.79 -0.64 9.11
N THR A 156 12.80 -1.94 9.38
CA THR A 156 12.42 -2.45 10.72
C THR A 156 13.32 -1.86 11.78
N GLY A 157 12.69 -1.43 12.88
CA GLY A 157 13.33 -0.69 13.97
C GLY A 157 13.09 0.81 13.91
N ASP A 158 12.70 1.34 12.74
CA ASP A 158 12.31 2.74 12.62
C ASP A 158 10.94 2.99 13.26
N VAL A 159 10.69 4.26 13.62
CA VAL A 159 9.36 4.74 14.02
C VAL A 159 9.07 5.99 13.21
N LEU A 160 8.10 5.89 12.31
CA LEU A 160 7.65 7.01 11.49
C LEU A 160 6.66 7.86 12.28
N ASN A 161 6.64 9.16 12.00
CA ASN A 161 5.68 10.09 12.59
C ASN A 161 5.11 10.99 11.49
N ILE A 162 3.81 10.85 11.23
CA ILE A 162 3.07 11.68 10.28
C ILE A 162 2.01 12.46 11.08
N LYS A 163 2.28 13.75 11.35
CA LYS A 163 1.38 14.64 12.12
C LYS A 163 0.91 14.09 13.48
N GLY A 164 1.73 13.28 14.15
CA GLY A 164 1.38 12.64 15.44
C GLY A 164 1.00 11.16 15.31
N LEU A 165 0.68 10.69 14.10
CA LEU A 165 0.45 9.28 13.80
C LEU A 165 1.78 8.53 13.84
N LYS A 166 1.99 7.67 14.84
CA LYS A 166 3.20 6.86 14.95
C LYS A 166 3.01 5.53 14.24
N ILE A 167 3.91 5.21 13.29
CA ILE A 167 3.85 3.98 12.52
C ILE A 167 5.14 3.20 12.74
N ILE A 168 5.02 1.94 13.13
CA ILE A 168 6.14 1.02 13.34
C ILE A 168 6.11 -0.03 12.23
N PRO A 169 6.99 0.06 11.23
CA PRO A 169 7.15 -0.95 10.20
C PRO A 169 7.95 -2.14 10.71
N VAL A 170 7.45 -3.36 10.48
CA VAL A 170 8.16 -4.60 10.80
C VAL A 170 8.11 -5.51 9.58
N HIS A 171 9.23 -6.13 9.23
CA HIS A 171 9.26 -7.09 8.14
C HIS A 171 8.34 -8.27 8.44
N VAL A 172 7.75 -8.82 7.40
CA VAL A 172 7.04 -10.09 7.41
C VAL A 172 7.61 -10.98 6.30
N ASP A 173 7.47 -12.29 6.47
CA ASP A 173 7.77 -13.24 5.39
C ASP A 173 6.69 -13.14 4.31
N HIS A 174 7.10 -13.14 3.04
CA HIS A 174 6.21 -13.15 1.89
C HIS A 174 6.94 -13.72 0.66
N SER A 175 6.23 -13.92 -0.46
CA SER A 175 6.81 -14.44 -1.70
C SER A 175 7.79 -13.48 -2.39
N ILE A 176 7.82 -12.20 -2.00
CA ILE A 176 8.79 -11.21 -2.47
C ILE A 176 9.53 -10.64 -1.24
N PRO A 177 10.86 -10.43 -1.32
CA PRO A 177 11.59 -9.84 -0.22
C PRO A 177 11.08 -8.42 0.11
N ALA A 178 11.30 -8.02 1.36
CA ALA A 178 10.97 -6.69 1.88
C ALA A 178 9.47 -6.38 1.98
N ALA A 179 8.66 -7.39 2.31
CA ALA A 179 7.31 -7.17 2.78
C ALA A 179 7.31 -6.68 4.24
N TYR A 180 6.34 -5.81 4.56
CA TYR A 180 6.18 -5.23 5.88
C TYR A 180 4.72 -5.27 6.33
N GLY A 181 4.54 -5.52 7.63
CA GLY A 181 3.36 -5.13 8.38
C GLY A 181 3.59 -3.79 9.10
N PHE A 182 2.49 -3.11 9.44
CA PHE A 182 2.51 -1.84 10.15
C PHE A 182 1.71 -1.91 11.45
N VAL A 183 2.31 -1.45 12.54
CA VAL A 183 1.59 -1.11 13.77
C VAL A 183 1.42 0.41 13.79
N ILE A 184 0.17 0.88 13.75
CA ILE A 184 -0.20 2.28 13.64
C ILE A 184 -0.88 2.72 14.93
N LYS A 185 -0.21 3.60 15.67
CA LYS A 185 -0.73 4.19 16.89
C LYS A 185 -1.44 5.50 16.56
N THR A 186 -2.76 5.45 16.57
CA THR A 186 -3.65 6.59 16.32
C THR A 186 -3.94 7.35 17.62
N SER A 187 -4.62 8.48 17.52
CA SER A 187 -5.11 9.25 18.65
C SER A 187 -6.15 8.49 19.48
N ASN A 188 -6.76 7.45 18.92
CA ASN A 188 -7.84 6.70 19.54
C ASN A 188 -7.70 5.19 19.32
N GLY A 189 -6.52 4.66 19.66
CA GLY A 189 -6.25 3.22 19.65
C GLY A 189 -5.20 2.77 18.65
N ILE A 190 -5.02 1.46 18.56
CA ILE A 190 -3.99 0.84 17.72
C ILE A 190 -4.65 0.10 16.55
N VAL A 191 -4.19 0.43 15.34
CA VAL A 191 -4.52 -0.27 14.10
C VAL A 191 -3.30 -1.07 13.67
N VAL A 192 -3.47 -2.37 13.46
CA VAL A 192 -2.45 -3.24 12.86
C VAL A 192 -2.87 -3.57 11.44
N TYR A 193 -1.97 -3.36 10.48
CA TYR A 193 -2.16 -3.77 9.09
C TYR A 193 -1.06 -4.76 8.74
N THR A 194 -1.43 -6.00 8.40
CA THR A 194 -0.46 -7.07 8.17
C THR A 194 0.29 -6.91 6.85
N GLY A 195 -0.32 -6.20 5.88
CA GLY A 195 0.00 -6.42 4.47
C GLY A 195 -0.27 -7.87 4.08
N ASP A 196 0.39 -8.34 3.04
CA ASP A 196 0.44 -9.76 2.74
C ASP A 196 1.59 -10.42 3.50
N PHE A 197 1.33 -11.62 4.01
CA PHE A 197 2.35 -12.36 4.75
C PHE A 197 2.16 -13.86 4.64
N ARG A 198 3.21 -14.59 4.98
CA ARG A 198 3.18 -16.03 5.19
C ARG A 198 3.96 -16.41 6.44
N MET A 199 3.88 -17.69 6.81
CA MET A 199 4.58 -18.23 7.98
C MET A 199 5.39 -19.49 7.65
N HIS A 200 5.55 -19.83 6.38
CA HIS A 200 6.14 -21.09 5.91
C HIS A 200 7.28 -20.91 4.89
N GLY A 201 7.70 -19.68 4.63
CA GLY A 201 8.86 -19.41 3.77
C GLY A 201 10.18 -19.44 4.53
N PRO A 202 11.32 -19.25 3.82
CA PRO A 202 12.66 -19.26 4.41
C PRO A 202 12.87 -18.15 5.43
N LEU A 203 12.06 -17.08 5.40
CA LEU A 203 12.14 -15.94 6.31
C LEU A 203 10.98 -15.87 7.30
N SER A 204 10.26 -16.98 7.53
CA SER A 204 9.11 -17.06 8.45
C SER A 204 9.34 -16.46 9.85
N ALA A 205 10.59 -16.44 10.33
CA ALA A 205 10.99 -15.76 11.57
C ALA A 205 10.64 -14.26 11.57
N MET A 206 10.66 -13.58 10.41
CA MET A 206 10.27 -12.16 10.31
C MET A 206 8.80 -11.96 10.68
N THR A 207 7.90 -12.85 10.24
CA THR A 207 6.50 -12.80 10.65
C THR A 207 6.35 -13.03 12.16
N GLN A 208 7.18 -13.91 12.76
CA GLN A 208 7.20 -14.09 14.21
C GLN A 208 7.68 -12.82 14.93
N ASP A 209 8.69 -12.13 14.40
CA ASP A 209 9.15 -10.85 14.95
C ASP A 209 8.06 -9.78 14.89
N PHE A 210 7.26 -9.75 13.81
CA PHE A 210 6.10 -8.87 13.73
C PHE A 210 5.04 -9.20 14.78
N LEU A 211 4.73 -10.49 14.98
CA LEU A 211 3.83 -10.91 16.05
C LEU A 211 4.38 -10.54 17.44
N HIS A 212 5.69 -10.71 17.67
CA HIS A 212 6.33 -10.29 18.91
C HIS A 212 6.29 -8.77 19.13
N GLU A 213 6.45 -7.97 18.08
CA GLU A 213 6.27 -6.51 18.17
C GLU A 213 4.85 -6.18 18.62
N ILE A 214 3.87 -6.93 18.11
CA ILE A 214 2.46 -6.78 18.45
C ILE A 214 2.19 -7.22 19.90
N THR A 215 2.71 -8.36 20.36
CA THR A 215 2.33 -8.96 21.65
C THR A 215 3.22 -8.54 22.83
N ASN A 216 4.53 -8.37 22.63
CA ASN A 216 5.51 -8.29 23.73
C ASN A 216 5.92 -6.85 24.09
N LYS A 217 5.66 -5.85 23.24
CA LYS A 217 5.97 -4.44 23.54
C LYS A 217 4.85 -3.68 24.24
N GLY A 218 3.95 -4.38 24.93
CA GLY A 218 2.89 -3.76 25.73
C GLY A 218 1.83 -3.04 24.90
N LEU A 219 1.55 -3.53 23.69
CA LEU A 219 0.32 -3.16 22.98
C LEU A 219 -0.81 -4.02 23.57
N ASP A 220 -1.16 -3.73 24.83
CA ASP A 220 -2.06 -4.55 25.64
C ASP A 220 -3.47 -4.66 25.03
N LYS A 221 -3.77 -3.80 24.05
CA LYS A 221 -4.99 -3.83 23.27
C LYS A 221 -4.75 -3.35 21.84
N ILE A 222 -5.06 -4.22 20.88
CA ILE A 222 -5.23 -3.86 19.47
C ILE A 222 -6.72 -3.55 19.28
N ASP A 223 -7.03 -2.37 18.74
CA ASP A 223 -8.42 -1.98 18.51
C ASP A 223 -8.92 -2.46 17.14
N VAL A 224 -8.04 -2.46 16.14
CA VAL A 224 -8.35 -2.97 14.79
C VAL A 224 -7.17 -3.78 14.24
N LEU A 225 -7.46 -4.98 13.74
CA LEU A 225 -6.54 -5.78 12.93
C LEU A 225 -7.10 -5.86 11.51
N ILE A 226 -6.35 -5.35 10.53
CA ILE A 226 -6.60 -5.52 9.10
C ILE A 226 -5.61 -6.58 8.61
N CYS A 227 -6.13 -7.77 8.34
CA CYS A 227 -5.36 -8.94 7.95
C CYS A 227 -5.73 -9.38 6.54
N GLU A 228 -4.75 -9.81 5.76
CA GLU A 228 -5.03 -10.51 4.51
C GLU A 228 -5.78 -11.84 4.76
N GLY A 229 -6.47 -12.34 3.74
CA GLY A 229 -7.32 -13.54 3.87
C GLY A 229 -7.32 -14.42 2.63
N THR A 230 -6.29 -14.32 1.79
CA THR A 230 -6.27 -14.94 0.45
C THR A 230 -6.42 -16.47 0.49
N HIS A 231 -5.95 -17.12 1.55
CA HIS A 231 -5.92 -18.58 1.70
C HIS A 231 -6.85 -19.15 2.79
N ILE A 232 -7.76 -18.36 3.37
CA ILE A 232 -8.65 -18.81 4.48
C ILE A 232 -9.50 -20.04 4.09
N HIS A 233 -9.75 -20.27 2.80
CA HIS A 233 -10.58 -21.36 2.28
C HIS A 233 -9.82 -22.65 1.91
N ARG A 234 -8.48 -22.66 1.90
CA ARG A 234 -7.66 -23.84 1.58
C ARG A 234 -6.95 -24.31 2.84
N GLY A 235 -7.55 -25.27 3.55
CA GLY A 235 -7.03 -25.84 4.79
C GLY A 235 -5.72 -26.65 4.68
N ALA A 236 -4.90 -26.41 3.67
CA ALA A 236 -3.60 -27.06 3.50
C ALA A 236 -2.49 -26.00 3.54
N ILE A 237 -1.65 -26.06 4.58
CA ILE A 237 -0.41 -25.30 4.66
C ILE A 237 0.59 -26.03 3.76
N GLU A 238 0.75 -25.58 2.52
CA GLU A 238 1.80 -26.11 1.64
C GLU A 238 3.10 -25.34 1.92
N SER A 239 4.13 -26.04 2.41
CA SER A 239 5.46 -25.45 2.69
C SER A 239 6.31 -25.38 1.42
N GLU A 240 7.13 -24.33 1.24
CA GLU A 240 8.03 -24.18 0.09
C GLU A 240 9.05 -25.33 -0.05
N ASN A 241 9.41 -25.98 1.06
CA ASN A 241 10.24 -27.20 1.07
C ASN A 241 9.63 -28.35 0.25
N ASN A 242 8.32 -28.33 -0.02
CA ASN A 242 7.66 -29.30 -0.88
C ASN A 242 7.76 -28.95 -2.37
N VAL A 243 8.00 -27.68 -2.70
CA VAL A 243 8.14 -27.19 -4.08
C VAL A 243 9.59 -27.27 -4.55
N GLU A 244 10.57 -27.13 -3.65
CA GLU A 244 12.01 -27.34 -3.97
C GLU A 244 12.37 -28.78 -4.37
N LYS A 245 11.47 -29.75 -4.19
CA LYS A 245 11.70 -31.18 -4.50
C LYS A 245 11.18 -31.64 -5.86
N ILE A 246 10.78 -30.71 -6.74
CA ILE A 246 10.30 -31.02 -8.10
C ILE A 246 11.39 -30.73 -9.12
#